data_AF-A0A2G4HWU0-F1
#
_entry.id   AF-A0A2G4HWU0-F1
#
_cell.length_a   1.000
_cell.length_b   1.000
_cell.length_c   1.000
_cell.angle_alpha   90.00
_cell.angle_beta   90.00
_cell.angle_gamma   90.00
#
_symmetry.space_group_name_H-M   'P 1'
#
loop_
_entity.id
_entity.type
_entity.pdbx_description
1 polymer ?
#
loop_
_entity_poly.entity_id
_entity_poly.type
_entity_poly.pdbx_seq_one_letter_code
_entity_poly.pdbx_strand_id
1 'polypeptide(L)' 'MRITKVYTRTGDAGKTRLAGGQQVWKDNLRVEAYGSLDELNAVVGLVRVMNDEMVGSHVQAKRLEQD' A
#
# COMPACT_ATOMS: atom_id res chain seq x y z
N MET A 1 7.72 7.09 12.66
CA MET A 1 6.63 7.85 11.99
C MET A 1 5.36 7.69 12.82
N ARG A 2 4.60 8.76 13.10
CA ARG A 2 3.36 8.68 13.88
C ARG A 2 2.22 9.26 13.04
N ILE A 3 1.13 8.51 12.86
CA ILE A 3 -0.04 8.95 12.09
C ILE A 3 -1.13 9.31 13.10
N THR A 4 -1.30 10.61 13.36
CA THR A 4 -2.39 11.13 14.24
C THR A 4 -3.53 11.72 13.41
N LYS A 5 -3.20 12.49 12.37
CA LYS A 5 -4.14 13.00 11.36
C LYS A 5 -3.57 12.67 10.00
N VAL A 6 -4.40 12.07 9.14
CA VAL A 6 -4.00 11.67 7.79
C VAL A 6 -3.86 12.90 6.88
N TYR A 7 -4.76 13.89 7.00
CA TYR A 7 -4.70 15.12 6.22
C TYR A 7 -3.99 16.26 6.98
N THR A 8 -3.08 16.95 6.29
CA THR A 8 -2.34 18.11 6.83
C THR A 8 -2.55 19.40 6.04
N ARG A 9 -3.04 19.31 4.79
CA ARG A 9 -3.17 20.41 3.82
C ARG A 9 -1.85 21.03 3.35
N THR A 10 -0.70 20.56 3.83
CA THR A 10 0.61 21.14 3.48
C THR A 10 1.01 20.91 2.03
N GLY A 11 0.34 20.00 1.33
CA GLY A 11 0.62 19.66 -0.06
C GLY A 11 -0.37 20.21 -1.08
N ASP A 12 -1.28 21.09 -0.67
CA ASP A 12 -2.35 21.61 -1.54
C ASP A 12 -1.80 22.49 -2.67
N ALA A 13 -0.66 23.15 -2.44
CA ALA A 13 0.06 23.92 -3.46
C ALA A 13 0.94 23.06 -4.40
N GLY A 14 0.75 21.73 -4.41
CA GLY A 14 1.46 20.82 -5.33
C GLY A 14 2.86 20.39 -4.88
N LYS A 15 3.30 20.76 -3.67
CA LYS A 15 4.59 20.33 -3.08
C LYS A 15 4.41 19.26 -2.01
N THR A 16 5.47 18.50 -1.73
CA THR A 16 5.53 17.51 -0.64
C THR A 16 6.89 17.55 0.04
N ARG A 17 7.03 16.87 1.19
CA ARG A 17 8.29 16.76 1.93
C ARG A 17 8.85 15.35 1.82
N LEU A 18 10.12 15.24 1.42
CA LEU A 18 10.88 14.01 1.49
C LEU A 18 11.24 13.66 2.94
N ALA A 19 11.64 12.41 3.17
CA ALA A 19 12.36 12.04 4.38
C ALA A 19 13.61 12.96 4.52
N GLY A 20 13.75 13.62 5.67
CA GLY A 20 14.76 14.67 5.89
C GLY A 20 14.24 16.11 5.75
N GLY A 21 12.99 16.31 5.34
CA GLY A 21 12.31 17.61 5.40
C GLY A 21 12.44 18.49 4.15
N GLN A 22 13.25 18.09 3.17
CA GLN A 22 13.36 18.78 1.88
C GLN A 22 12.00 18.84 1.18
N GLN A 23 11.62 20.02 0.68
CA GLN A 23 10.40 20.19 -0.13
C GLN A 23 10.69 20.04 -1.62
N VAL A 24 9.85 19.26 -2.30
CA VAL A 24 9.91 19.03 -3.76
C VAL A 24 8.49 19.10 -4.35
N TRP A 25 8.40 19.29 -5.67
CA TRP A 25 7.12 19.16 -6.38
C TRP A 25 6.65 17.71 -6.41
N LYS A 26 5.32 17.50 -6.49
CA LYS A 26 4.73 16.16 -6.51
C LYS A 26 5.12 15.34 -7.75
N ASP A 27 5.42 15.99 -8.86
CA ASP A 27 5.92 15.39 -10.10
C ASP A 27 7.45 15.15 -10.11
N ASN A 28 8.13 15.35 -8.97
CA ASN A 28 9.55 15.06 -8.85
C ASN A 28 9.81 13.56 -9.00
N LEU A 29 10.86 13.20 -9.75
CA LEU A 29 11.24 11.81 -10.01
C LEU A 29 11.35 10.92 -8.76
N ARG A 30 11.78 11.46 -7.61
CA ARG A 30 11.86 10.69 -6.36
C ARG A 30 10.48 10.40 -5.76
N VAL A 31 9.54 11.33 -5.92
CA VAL A 31 8.16 11.15 -5.44
C VAL A 31 7.48 10.10 -6.29
N GLU A 32 7.62 10.18 -7.62
CA GLU A 32 7.12 9.16 -8.56
C GLU A 32 7.68 7.77 -8.22
N ALA A 33 9.00 7.65 -8.05
CA ALA A 33 9.64 6.37 -7.76
C ALA A 33 9.08 5.67 -6.50
N TYR A 34 8.93 6.39 -5.39
CA TYR A 34 8.34 5.80 -4.19
C TYR A 34 6.81 5.66 -4.29
N GLY A 35 6.13 6.50 -5.07
CA GLY A 35 4.70 6.36 -5.37
C GLY A 35 4.39 5.06 -6.11
N SER A 36 5.17 4.71 -7.15
CA SER A 36 5.03 3.43 -7.84
C SER A 36 5.29 2.23 -6.93
N LEU A 37 6.22 2.35 -5.98
CA LEU A 37 6.46 1.31 -4.98
C LEU A 37 5.31 1.18 -3.97
N ASP A 38 4.67 2.29 -3.59
CA ASP A 38 3.47 2.28 -2.73
C ASP A 38 2.29 1.59 -3.43
N GLU A 39 2.09 1.88 -4.72
CA GLU A 39 1.10 1.20 -5.56
C GLU A 39 1.37 -0.31 -5.67
N LEU A 40 2.62 -0.69 -5.97
CA LEU A 40 3.03 -2.10 -6.00
C LEU A 40 2.76 -2.79 -4.65
N ASN A 41 3.10 -2.14 -3.54
CA ASN A 41 2.86 -2.68 -2.20
C ASN A 41 1.37 -2.91 -1.92
N ALA A 42 0.49 -2.01 -2.38
CA ALA A 42 -0.94 -2.20 -2.27
C ALA A 42 -1.42 -3.44 -3.05
N VAL A 43 -0.91 -3.63 -4.27
CA VAL A 43 -1.22 -4.81 -5.10
C VAL A 43 -0.73 -6.10 -4.43
N VAL A 44 0.49 -6.10 -3.88
CA VAL A 44 1.00 -7.25 -3.12
C VAL A 44 0.10 -7.58 -1.93
N GLY A 45 -0.38 -6.56 -1.21
CA GLY A 45 -1.36 -6.72 -0.12
C GLY A 45 -2.64 -7.40 -0.59
N LEU A 46 -3.19 -6.98 -1.73
CA LEU A 46 -4.39 -7.58 -2.32
C LEU A 46 -4.18 -9.06 -2.66
N VAL A 47 -3.08 -9.38 -3.36
CA VAL A 47 -2.76 -10.76 -3.72
C VAL A 47 -2.61 -11.65 -2.49
N ARG A 48 -2.03 -11.13 -1.40
CA ARG A 48 -1.91 -11.89 -0.14
C ARG A 48 -3.28 -12.23 0.45
N VAL A 49 -4.23 -11.30 0.45
CA VAL A 49 -5.59 -11.55 0.95
C VAL A 49 -6.29 -12.59 0.08
N MET A 50 -6.25 -12.42 -1.25
CA MET A 50 -6.89 -13.36 -2.17
C MET A 50 -6.32 -14.78 -2.06
N ASN A 51 -5.00 -14.91 -1.90
CA ASN A 51 -4.36 -16.21 -1.74
C ASN A 51 -4.74 -16.88 -0.41
N ASP A 52 -4.85 -16.11 0.68
CA ASP A 52 -5.24 -16.64 1.99
C ASP A 52 -6.68 -17.20 1.96
N GLU A 53 -7.61 -16.47 1.35
CA GLU A 53 -9.00 -16.92 1.12
C GLU A 53 -9.06 -18.20 0.27
N MET A 54 -8.23 -18.26 -0.77
CA MET A 54 -8.16 -19.44 -1.64
C MET A 54 -7.63 -20.66 -0.88
N VAL A 55 -6.53 -20.53 -0.13
CA VAL A 55 -5.97 -21.63 0.68
C VAL A 55 -6.96 -22.09 1.74
N GLY A 56 -7.61 -21.17 2.45
CA GLY A 56 -8.65 -21.48 3.43
C GLY A 56 -9.80 -22.30 2.83
N SER A 57 -10.25 -21.91 1.63
CA SER A 57 -11.31 -22.61 0.89
C SER A 57 -10.89 -24.03 0.47
N HIS A 58 -9.64 -24.22 0.03
CA HIS A 58 -9.12 -25.54 -0.35
C HIS A 58 -9.01 -26.50 0.84
N VAL A 59 -8.62 -25.99 2.02
CA VAL A 59 -8.55 -26.80 3.24
C VAL A 59 -9.94 -27.27 3.66
N GLN A 60 -10.95 -26.41 3.56
CA GLN A 60 -12.31 -26.76 3.94
C GLN A 60 -12.96 -27.73 2.94
N ALA A 61 -12.74 -27.55 1.63
CA ALA A 61 -13.19 -28.49 0.61
C ALA A 61 -12.63 -29.90 0.83
N LYS A 62 -11.32 -30.02 1.11
CA LYS A 62 -10.69 -31.32 1.40
C LYS A 62 -11.24 -32.02 2.65
N ARG A 63 -11.68 -31.28 3.67
CA ARG A 63 -12.30 -31.88 4.86
C ARG A 63 -13.66 -32.49 4.54
N LEU A 64 -14.46 -31.83 3.71
CA LEU A 64 -15.77 -32.33 3.28
C LEU A 64 -15.68 -33.56 2.38
N GLU A 65 -14.56 -33.77 1.67
CA GLU A 65 -14.30 -34.96 0.86
C GLU A 65 -13.84 -36.18 1.70
N GLN A 66 -13.50 -35.98 2.99
CA GLN A 66 -12.98 -37.01 3.89
C GLN A 66 -14.00 -37.54 4.90
N ASP A 67 -15.20 -36.94 4.94
CA ASP A 67 -16.37 -37.39 5.71
C ASP A 67 -17.35 -38.17 4.81
#